data_AF-A0A0L0MWL7-F1
#
_entry.id   AF-A0A0L0MWL7-F1
#
_cell.length_a   1.000
_cell.length_b   1.000
_cell.length_c   1.000
_cell.angle_alpha   90.00
_cell.angle_beta   90.00
_cell.angle_gamma   90.00
#
_symmetry.space_group_name_H-M   'P 1'
#
loop_
_entity.id
_entity.type
_entity.pdbx_description
1 polymer ?
#
loop_
_entity_poly.entity_id
_entity_poly.type
_entity_poly.pdbx_seq_one_letter_code
_entity_poly.pdbx_strand_id
1 'polypeptide(L)'
;MSEVEYRLFGRGASTYESNEMIENVQGQLGTSTTSNFKQHTPIHHQMRRPPKLPGKDLEKIRKRKLARVTSLSHRLIGHEPLNSFAENCQKTIADWILLLRKTTLPSDIESSDPCIITAFKAVDSIICGQQGTYLLRRLAYVQFMRLFTSLEAIIKSERETRRIFREPGYGNASIAIDIYMSAQESHLHPDKLRRELRERKRAGRSWKVLAGPSPLFTMLYSEASEPIKIRRRNLKVGGD
;
A
#
# COMPACT_ATOMS: atom_id res chain seq x y z
N MET A 1 49.25 8.17 -2.23
CA MET A 1 48.12 7.26 -1.97
C MET A 1 46.92 7.89 -2.67
N SER A 2 46.63 7.42 -3.88
CA SER A 2 45.48 6.53 -4.21
C SER A 2 44.17 7.35 -4.23
N GLU A 3 43.70 7.90 -5.35
CA GLU A 3 43.34 7.27 -6.64
C GLU A 3 42.10 6.37 -6.54
N VAL A 4 41.20 6.49 -7.54
CA VAL A 4 39.93 5.75 -7.75
C VAL A 4 38.70 6.19 -6.92
N GLU A 5 37.97 7.22 -7.36
CA GLU A 5 36.49 7.27 -7.25
C GLU A 5 35.79 8.26 -8.22
N TYR A 6 35.93 8.08 -9.54
CA TYR A 6 35.11 8.80 -10.54
C TYR A 6 34.81 7.94 -11.78
N ARG A 7 33.58 7.39 -11.81
CA ARG A 7 32.78 6.73 -12.90
C ARG A 7 31.80 5.80 -12.14
N LEU A 8 30.48 5.92 -12.20
CA LEU A 8 29.61 5.93 -13.38
C LEU A 8 28.29 6.68 -13.10
N PHE A 9 28.06 7.81 -13.75
CA PHE A 9 26.72 8.36 -14.01
C PHE A 9 26.73 8.92 -15.44
N GLY A 10 26.03 8.27 -16.38
CA GLY A 10 26.03 8.74 -17.75
C GLY A 10 25.35 7.83 -18.78
N ARG A 11 24.15 8.26 -19.19
CA ARG A 11 23.42 7.88 -20.43
C ARG A 11 22.88 6.43 -20.50
N GLY A 12 21.80 6.17 -21.25
CA GLY A 12 21.07 7.10 -22.12
C GLY A 12 19.64 6.66 -22.46
N ALA A 13 18.96 7.52 -23.21
CA ALA A 13 17.65 7.27 -23.81
C ALA A 13 17.79 7.27 -25.34
N SER A 14 17.18 6.28 -26.02
CA SER A 14 16.92 6.16 -27.47
C SER A 14 16.34 4.74 -27.71
N THR A 15 15.52 4.40 -28.70
CA THR A 15 14.58 5.12 -29.59
C THR A 15 13.58 4.08 -30.13
N TYR A 16 12.54 4.50 -30.86
CA TYR A 16 11.63 3.61 -31.58
C TYR A 16 12.33 2.81 -32.68
N GLU A 17 11.85 1.60 -32.96
CA GLU A 17 11.49 1.18 -34.33
C GLU A 17 10.54 -0.03 -34.35
N SER A 18 9.80 -0.16 -35.45
CA SER A 18 8.71 -1.11 -35.67
C SER A 18 9.18 -2.33 -36.46
N ASN A 19 8.40 -3.43 -36.47
CA ASN A 19 8.09 -4.13 -37.72
C ASN A 19 6.88 -5.08 -37.61
N GLU A 20 6.21 -5.23 -38.74
CA GLU A 20 5.02 -6.07 -38.93
C GLU A 20 5.41 -7.55 -39.11
N MET A 21 4.49 -8.46 -38.77
CA MET A 21 4.23 -9.63 -39.63
C MET A 21 2.73 -9.91 -39.65
N ILE A 22 2.16 -9.75 -40.84
CA ILE A 22 0.87 -10.31 -41.23
C ILE A 22 1.17 -11.67 -41.87
N GLU A 23 0.46 -12.72 -41.47
CA GLU A 23 0.28 -13.84 -42.40
C GLU A 23 -1.14 -14.43 -42.30
N ASN A 24 -1.67 -14.74 -43.47
CA ASN A 24 -3.09 -14.96 -43.74
C ASN A 24 -3.22 -16.40 -44.24
N VAL A 25 -4.09 -17.22 -43.63
CA VAL A 25 -4.51 -18.51 -44.22
C VAL A 25 -6.02 -18.64 -44.08
N GLN A 26 -6.70 -18.85 -45.22
CA GLN A 26 -8.15 -18.89 -45.35
C GLN A 26 -8.62 -20.21 -46.00
N GLY A 27 -9.78 -20.73 -45.55
CA GLY A 27 -10.52 -21.87 -46.14
C GLY A 27 -10.19 -23.25 -45.55
N GLN A 28 -11.05 -24.28 -45.57
CA GLN A 28 -12.47 -24.52 -45.93
C GLN A 28 -12.88 -25.92 -45.37
N LEU A 29 -14.14 -26.36 -45.17
CA LEU A 29 -15.48 -25.74 -45.03
C LEU A 29 -16.47 -26.83 -44.50
N GLY A 30 -17.45 -26.48 -43.64
CA GLY A 30 -18.58 -27.35 -43.24
C GLY A 30 -18.47 -28.01 -41.85
N THR A 31 -19.55 -28.33 -41.12
CA THR A 31 -21.00 -28.22 -41.42
C THR A 31 -21.84 -27.88 -40.18
N SER A 32 -22.82 -26.99 -40.36
CA SER A 32 -24.16 -26.94 -39.73
C SER A 32 -24.41 -27.51 -38.33
N THR A 33 -24.69 -26.64 -37.35
CA THR A 33 -25.77 -26.83 -36.35
C THR A 33 -26.41 -25.48 -36.00
N THR A 34 -27.73 -25.47 -35.84
CA THR A 34 -28.58 -24.28 -35.65
C THR A 34 -28.66 -23.78 -34.20
N SER A 35 -28.62 -22.46 -33.98
CA SER A 35 -29.78 -21.66 -33.53
C SER A 35 -29.42 -20.32 -32.83
N ASN A 36 -30.29 -19.33 -33.00
CA ASN A 36 -30.54 -18.21 -32.09
C ASN A 36 -29.40 -17.19 -31.79
N PHE A 37 -28.91 -16.50 -32.82
CA PHE A 37 -28.35 -15.15 -32.62
C PHE A 37 -29.46 -14.11 -32.50
N LYS A 38 -29.64 -13.54 -31.30
CA LYS A 38 -30.48 -12.35 -31.08
C LYS A 38 -29.87 -11.16 -31.83
N GLN A 39 -30.68 -10.46 -32.62
CA GLN A 39 -30.26 -9.22 -33.27
C GLN A 39 -29.93 -8.17 -32.20
N HIS A 40 -28.65 -7.85 -32.04
CA HIS A 40 -28.23 -6.69 -31.27
C HIS A 40 -28.41 -5.43 -32.11
N THR A 41 -29.45 -4.65 -31.81
CA THR A 41 -29.58 -3.28 -32.32
C THR A 41 -28.36 -2.46 -31.88
N PRO A 42 -27.66 -1.74 -32.78
CA PRO A 42 -26.54 -0.90 -32.38
C PRO A 42 -27.06 0.26 -31.52
N ILE A 43 -26.77 0.25 -30.22
CA ILE A 43 -27.02 1.40 -29.35
C ILE A 43 -26.05 2.49 -29.79
N HIS A 44 -26.57 3.45 -30.55
CA HIS A 44 -25.81 4.61 -31.02
C HIS A 44 -25.44 5.49 -29.83
N HIS A 45 -24.29 5.22 -29.22
CA HIS A 45 -23.73 6.06 -28.16
C HIS A 45 -23.41 7.44 -28.74
N GLN A 46 -24.38 8.37 -28.69
CA GLN A 46 -24.08 9.78 -28.81
C GLN A 46 -23.06 10.13 -27.72
N MET A 47 -21.86 10.53 -28.13
CA MET A 47 -20.91 11.15 -27.20
C MET A 47 -21.56 12.43 -26.66
N ARG A 48 -22.12 12.36 -25.46
CA ARG A 48 -22.49 13.53 -24.66
C ARG A 48 -21.21 14.33 -24.41
N ARG A 49 -20.96 15.32 -25.27
CA ARG A 49 -19.95 16.35 -25.01
C ARG A 49 -20.25 16.96 -23.64
N PRO A 50 -19.31 16.98 -22.69
CA PRO A 50 -19.57 17.57 -21.39
C PRO A 50 -19.94 19.05 -21.56
N PRO A 51 -20.95 19.56 -20.84
CA PRO A 51 -21.32 20.96 -20.94
C PRO A 51 -20.12 21.84 -20.58
N LYS A 52 -19.80 22.81 -21.45
CA LYS A 52 -18.77 23.81 -21.19
C LYS A 52 -19.26 24.72 -20.05
N LEU A 53 -18.93 24.36 -18.81
CA LEU A 53 -19.17 25.19 -17.64
C LEU A 53 -18.54 26.58 -17.85
N PRO A 54 -19.29 27.68 -17.64
CA PRO A 54 -18.75 29.02 -17.79
C PRO A 54 -17.60 29.24 -16.80
N GLY A 55 -16.55 29.95 -17.22
CA GLY A 55 -15.30 30.07 -16.44
C GLY A 55 -15.49 30.57 -15.00
N LYS A 56 -16.53 31.37 -14.74
CA LYS A 56 -16.90 31.85 -13.40
C LYS A 56 -17.29 30.71 -12.44
N ASP A 57 -17.96 29.66 -12.91
CA ASP A 57 -18.30 28.50 -12.09
C ASP A 57 -17.10 27.60 -11.82
N LEU A 58 -16.21 27.43 -12.81
CA LEU A 58 -14.96 26.70 -12.62
C LEU A 58 -14.07 27.38 -11.57
N GLU A 59 -13.96 28.72 -11.59
CA GLU A 59 -13.25 29.46 -10.54
C GLU A 59 -13.92 29.37 -9.17
N LYS A 60 -15.26 29.42 -9.10
CA LYS A 60 -16.02 29.21 -7.86
C LYS A 60 -15.77 27.80 -7.28
N ILE A 61 -15.71 26.78 -8.13
CA ILE A 61 -15.37 25.39 -7.76
C ILE A 61 -13.91 25.29 -7.28
N ARG A 62 -12.95 25.90 -7.99
CA ARG A 62 -11.53 25.94 -7.62
C ARG A 62 -11.33 26.58 -6.25
N LYS A 63 -11.91 27.77 -6.01
CA LYS A 63 -11.84 28.47 -4.71
C LYS A 63 -12.45 27.64 -3.56
N ARG A 64 -13.60 27.01 -3.78
CA ARG A 64 -14.22 26.09 -2.81
C ARG A 64 -13.35 24.86 -2.53
N LYS A 65 -12.71 24.29 -3.55
CA LYS A 65 -11.78 23.15 -3.39
C LYS A 65 -10.54 23.57 -2.60
N LEU A 66 -9.94 24.72 -2.92
CA LEU A 66 -8.77 25.25 -2.23
C LEU A 66 -9.07 25.50 -0.75
N ALA A 67 -10.15 26.22 -0.41
CA ALA A 67 -10.55 26.48 0.97
C ALA A 67 -10.77 25.18 1.78
N ARG A 68 -11.37 24.15 1.16
CA ARG A 68 -11.51 22.81 1.77
C ARG A 68 -10.17 22.13 1.99
N VAL A 69 -9.25 22.21 1.03
CA VAL A 69 -7.89 21.64 1.17
C VAL A 69 -7.13 22.35 2.28
N THR A 70 -7.10 23.69 2.30
CA THR A 70 -6.43 24.47 3.36
C THR A 70 -6.98 24.14 4.75
N SER A 71 -8.31 24.10 4.91
CA SER A 71 -8.95 23.73 6.18
C SER A 71 -8.61 22.30 6.61
N LEU A 72 -8.58 21.34 5.68
CA LEU A 72 -8.16 19.96 5.98
C LEU A 72 -6.68 19.88 6.32
N SER A 73 -5.80 20.60 5.62
CA SER A 73 -4.36 20.64 5.90
C SER A 73 -4.09 21.19 7.30
N HIS A 74 -4.66 22.34 7.67
CA HIS A 74 -4.50 22.89 9.03
C HIS A 74 -4.99 21.92 10.10
N ARG A 75 -6.11 21.21 9.88
CA ARG A 75 -6.59 20.21 10.84
C ARG A 75 -5.66 18.99 10.93
N LEU A 76 -5.10 18.54 9.81
CA LEU A 76 -4.29 17.32 9.72
C LEU A 76 -2.82 17.50 10.07
N ILE A 77 -2.28 18.71 9.96
CA ILE A 77 -0.85 19.03 10.11
C ILE A 77 -0.61 20.07 11.21
N GLY A 78 -1.63 20.82 11.62
CA GLY A 78 -1.53 21.93 12.57
C GLY A 78 -1.20 23.26 11.88
N HIS A 79 -0.96 24.28 12.70
CA HIS A 79 -0.53 25.60 12.25
C HIS A 79 1.00 25.71 12.14
N GLU A 80 1.74 25.03 13.01
CA GLU A 80 3.21 25.07 13.10
C GLU A 80 3.83 23.68 12.80
N PRO A 81 3.82 23.22 11.53
CA PRO A 81 4.26 21.87 11.16
C PRO A 81 5.69 21.55 11.56
N LEU A 82 6.62 22.48 11.37
CA LEU A 82 8.05 22.24 11.56
C LEU A 82 8.40 22.11 13.05
N ASN A 83 7.82 22.97 13.90
CA ASN A 83 7.97 22.90 15.35
C ASN A 83 7.34 21.61 15.90
N SER A 84 6.12 21.30 15.46
CA SER A 84 5.43 20.05 15.81
C SER A 84 6.24 18.82 15.40
N PHE A 85 6.83 18.82 14.20
CA PHE A 85 7.69 17.75 13.71
C PHE A 85 8.96 17.59 14.57
N ALA A 86 9.65 18.69 14.88
CA ALA A 86 10.87 18.66 15.70
C ALA A 86 10.59 18.08 17.10
N GLU A 87 9.54 18.56 17.76
CA GLU A 87 9.09 18.03 19.06
C GLU A 87 8.70 16.55 18.99
N ASN A 88 7.89 16.17 18.00
CA ASN A 88 7.42 14.79 17.83
C ASN A 88 8.59 13.83 17.52
N CYS A 89 9.58 14.28 16.74
CA CYS A 89 10.82 13.56 16.52
C CYS A 89 11.62 13.40 17.82
N GLN A 90 11.87 14.48 18.58
CA GLN A 90 12.61 14.41 19.85
C GLN A 90 11.95 13.43 20.84
N LYS A 91 10.61 13.44 20.93
CA LYS A 91 9.83 12.56 21.81
C LYS A 91 9.81 11.09 21.36
N THR A 92 9.98 10.79 20.07
CA THR A 92 9.70 9.44 19.50
C THR A 92 10.93 8.73 18.90
N ILE A 93 12.03 9.44 18.62
CA ILE A 93 13.14 8.88 17.83
C ILE A 93 13.86 7.72 18.55
N ALA A 94 13.97 7.76 19.88
CA ALA A 94 14.61 6.70 20.66
C ALA A 94 13.80 5.38 20.58
N ASP A 95 12.49 5.46 20.82
CA ASP A 95 11.58 4.31 20.70
C ASP A 95 11.51 3.78 19.27
N TRP A 96 11.59 4.66 18.28
CA TRP A 96 11.66 4.26 16.87
C TRP A 96 12.93 3.47 16.54
N ILE A 97 14.10 3.92 17.03
CA ILE A 97 15.36 3.20 16.88
C ILE A 97 15.29 1.84 17.59
N LEU A 98 14.69 1.78 18.79
CA LEU A 98 14.48 0.52 19.51
C LEU A 98 13.56 -0.44 18.74
N LEU A 99 12.50 0.07 18.12
CA LEU A 99 11.61 -0.72 17.26
C LEU A 99 12.35 -1.21 16.01
N LEU A 100 13.12 -0.36 15.33
CA LEU A 100 13.92 -0.75 14.17
C LEU A 100 14.91 -1.87 14.53
N ARG A 101 15.62 -1.77 15.66
CA ARG A 101 16.54 -2.84 16.13
C ARG A 101 15.84 -4.20 16.31
N LYS A 102 14.58 -4.21 16.73
CA LYS A 102 13.77 -5.43 16.91
C LYS A 102 13.11 -5.94 15.61
N THR A 103 13.17 -5.18 14.51
CA THR A 103 12.35 -5.42 13.30
C THR A 103 13.10 -5.27 11.99
N THR A 104 14.39 -5.00 12.01
CA THR A 104 15.26 -5.12 10.86
C THR A 104 15.63 -6.59 10.70
N LEU A 105 15.14 -7.20 9.63
CA LEU A 105 15.50 -8.57 9.24
C LEU A 105 16.91 -8.57 8.64
N PRO A 106 17.78 -9.55 8.96
CA PRO A 106 19.05 -9.73 8.25
C PRO A 106 18.83 -10.05 6.76
N SER A 107 19.86 -9.86 5.93
CA SER A 107 19.81 -10.11 4.48
C SER A 107 19.64 -11.58 4.11
N ASP A 108 20.21 -12.48 4.91
CA ASP A 108 20.49 -13.87 4.53
C ASP A 108 19.67 -14.87 5.37
N ILE A 109 18.39 -14.54 5.61
CA ILE A 109 17.44 -15.40 6.34
C ILE A 109 16.44 -16.08 5.40
N GLU A 110 15.90 -17.21 5.85
CA GLU A 110 14.77 -17.89 5.23
C GLU A 110 13.43 -17.37 5.80
N SER A 111 12.32 -17.57 5.09
CA SER A 111 10.97 -17.18 5.55
C SER A 111 10.48 -17.96 6.77
N SER A 112 11.16 -19.07 7.08
CA SER A 112 11.00 -19.89 8.28
C SER A 112 11.70 -19.33 9.52
N ASP A 113 12.55 -18.31 9.39
CA ASP A 113 13.42 -17.85 10.47
C ASP A 113 12.62 -17.25 11.66
N PRO A 114 12.86 -17.69 12.92
CA PRO A 114 12.18 -17.18 14.11
C PRO A 114 12.30 -15.66 14.35
N CYS A 115 13.29 -14.98 13.76
CA CYS A 115 13.40 -13.52 13.84
C CYS A 115 12.23 -12.81 13.13
N ILE A 116 11.62 -13.42 12.11
CA ILE A 116 10.46 -12.87 11.40
C ILE A 116 9.24 -12.85 12.34
N ILE A 117 8.99 -13.95 13.05
CA ILE A 117 7.94 -14.06 14.07
C ILE A 117 8.17 -13.02 15.17
N THR A 118 9.42 -12.91 15.64
CA THR A 118 9.83 -11.97 16.69
C THR A 118 9.61 -10.51 16.26
N ALA A 119 9.96 -10.17 15.02
CA ALA A 119 9.76 -8.85 14.44
C ALA A 119 8.28 -8.48 14.31
N PHE A 120 7.42 -9.41 13.86
CA PHE A 120 5.97 -9.16 13.81
C PHE A 120 5.38 -8.96 15.21
N LYS A 121 5.73 -9.81 16.20
CA LYS A 121 5.31 -9.62 17.60
C LYS A 121 5.75 -8.26 18.14
N ALA A 122 6.98 -7.83 17.85
CA ALA A 122 7.49 -6.52 18.28
C ALA A 122 6.67 -5.35 17.70
N VAL A 123 6.35 -5.38 16.39
CA VAL A 123 5.50 -4.35 15.77
C VAL A 123 4.07 -4.37 16.29
N ASP A 124 3.45 -5.55 16.39
CA ASP A 124 2.07 -5.67 16.87
C ASP A 124 1.90 -5.26 18.33
N SER A 125 2.92 -5.46 19.18
CA SER A 125 2.89 -5.00 20.57
C SER A 125 2.68 -3.48 20.69
N ILE A 126 3.10 -2.70 19.68
CA ILE A 126 2.92 -1.25 19.61
C ILE A 126 1.61 -0.89 18.87
N ILE A 127 1.26 -1.63 17.81
CA ILE A 127 0.01 -1.41 17.06
C ILE A 127 -1.21 -1.65 17.95
N CYS A 128 -1.19 -2.74 18.72
CA CYS A 128 -2.30 -3.19 19.56
C CYS A 128 -2.15 -2.80 21.04
N GLY A 129 -0.94 -2.52 21.52
CA GLY A 129 -0.70 -2.16 22.91
C GLY A 129 -1.25 -0.79 23.29
N GLN A 130 -1.61 -0.65 24.58
CA GLN A 130 -2.06 0.62 25.16
C GLN A 130 -0.89 1.55 25.55
N GLN A 131 0.33 1.01 25.72
CA GLN A 131 1.49 1.76 26.21
C GLN A 131 2.24 2.58 25.13
N GLY A 132 1.88 2.42 23.85
CA GLY A 132 2.51 3.15 22.74
C GLY A 132 1.84 4.49 22.45
N THR A 133 2.64 5.55 22.29
CA THR A 133 2.14 6.84 21.79
C THR A 133 1.55 6.69 20.38
N TYR A 134 0.59 7.55 20.01
CA TYR A 134 0.02 7.53 18.66
C TYR A 134 1.10 7.75 17.58
N LEU A 135 2.10 8.58 17.88
CA LEU A 135 3.28 8.83 17.03
C LEU A 135 4.07 7.55 16.75
N LEU A 136 4.44 6.79 17.79
CA LEU A 136 5.15 5.52 17.64
C LEU A 136 4.28 4.48 16.92
N ARG A 137 2.96 4.49 17.16
CA ARG A 137 2.01 3.61 16.46
C ARG A 137 1.98 3.84 14.94
N ARG A 138 2.14 5.08 14.46
CA ARG A 138 2.26 5.39 13.02
C ARG A 138 3.51 4.78 12.41
N LEU A 139 4.65 4.95 13.08
CA LEU A 139 5.92 4.37 12.66
C LEU A 139 5.84 2.84 12.65
N ALA A 140 5.23 2.23 13.67
CA ALA A 140 4.95 0.81 13.70
C ALA A 140 4.08 0.36 12.51
N TYR A 141 3.04 1.11 12.13
CA TYR A 141 2.25 0.84 10.92
C TYR A 141 3.07 0.95 9.61
N VAL A 142 4.03 1.87 9.51
CA VAL A 142 4.94 1.96 8.35
C VAL A 142 5.90 0.76 8.34
N GLN A 143 6.46 0.40 9.50
CA GLN A 143 7.38 -0.73 9.65
C GLN A 143 6.69 -2.07 9.41
N PHE A 144 5.44 -2.23 9.82
CA PHE A 144 4.58 -3.37 9.51
C PHE A 144 4.49 -3.63 8.01
N MET A 145 4.27 -2.56 7.22
CA MET A 145 4.23 -2.67 5.76
C MET A 145 5.61 -2.92 5.14
N ARG A 146 6.70 -2.48 5.79
CA ARG A 146 8.07 -2.80 5.38
C ARG A 146 8.39 -4.27 5.63
N LEU A 147 8.11 -4.80 6.83
CA LEU A 147 8.24 -6.23 7.16
C LEU A 147 7.53 -7.14 6.16
N PHE A 148 6.26 -6.84 5.84
CA PHE A 148 5.54 -7.57 4.79
C PHE A 148 6.23 -7.48 3.42
N THR A 149 6.78 -6.32 3.05
CA THR A 149 7.49 -6.16 1.77
C THR A 149 8.77 -7.00 1.75
N SER A 150 9.54 -7.00 2.83
CA SER A 150 10.77 -7.81 2.96
C SER A 150 10.47 -9.30 2.95
N LEU A 151 9.46 -9.76 3.71
CA LEU A 151 9.07 -11.17 3.75
C LEU A 151 8.54 -11.65 2.38
N GLU A 152 7.71 -10.86 1.71
CA GLU A 152 7.22 -11.18 0.36
C GLU A 152 8.37 -11.28 -0.67
N ALA A 153 9.51 -10.61 -0.43
CA ALA A 153 10.74 -10.69 -1.22
C ALA A 153 11.62 -11.91 -0.85
N ILE A 154 11.75 -12.24 0.44
CA ILE A 154 12.44 -13.47 0.90
C ILE A 154 11.75 -14.71 0.28
N ILE A 155 10.42 -14.81 0.44
CA ILE A 155 9.60 -15.88 -0.16
C ILE A 155 9.72 -15.91 -1.69
N LYS A 156 9.94 -14.76 -2.33
CA LYS A 156 10.20 -14.69 -3.78
C LYS A 156 11.52 -15.38 -4.13
N SER A 157 12.59 -15.04 -3.43
CA SER A 157 13.93 -15.62 -3.61
C SER A 157 13.93 -17.14 -3.38
N GLU A 158 13.24 -17.61 -2.33
CA GLU A 158 13.08 -19.04 -2.02
C GLU A 158 12.31 -19.80 -3.12
N ARG A 159 11.30 -19.17 -3.72
CA ARG A 159 10.57 -19.74 -4.87
C ARG A 159 11.41 -19.76 -6.14
N GLU A 160 12.27 -18.76 -6.35
CA GLU A 160 13.17 -18.69 -7.51
C GLU A 160 14.31 -19.71 -7.40
N THR A 161 14.80 -19.97 -6.19
CA THR A 161 15.76 -21.03 -5.86
C THR A 161 15.13 -22.43 -5.68
N ARG A 162 13.82 -22.58 -5.93
CA ARG A 162 13.03 -23.82 -5.79
C ARG A 162 12.98 -24.43 -4.37
N ARG A 163 13.30 -23.66 -3.33
CA ARG A 163 13.09 -24.08 -1.92
C ARG A 163 11.61 -24.12 -1.52
N ILE A 164 10.76 -23.33 -2.18
CA ILE A 164 9.31 -23.32 -1.99
C ILE A 164 8.61 -23.64 -3.32
N PHE A 165 7.71 -24.63 -3.31
CA PHE A 165 6.87 -24.96 -4.46
C PHE A 165 5.81 -23.89 -4.74
N ARG A 166 5.46 -23.72 -6.01
CA ARG A 166 4.38 -22.82 -6.44
C ARG A 166 3.06 -23.60 -6.49
N GLU A 167 2.11 -23.18 -5.67
CA GLU A 167 0.73 -23.65 -5.71
C GLU A 167 -0.16 -22.62 -6.44
N PRO A 168 -1.04 -23.05 -7.37
CA PRO A 168 -1.95 -22.15 -8.08
C PRO A 168 -2.83 -21.34 -7.12
N GLY A 169 -2.92 -20.02 -7.32
CA GLY A 169 -3.69 -19.12 -6.46
C GLY A 169 -3.03 -18.74 -5.12
N TYR A 170 -1.96 -19.43 -4.71
CA TYR A 170 -1.28 -19.18 -3.44
C TYR A 170 0.04 -18.39 -3.64
N GLY A 171 -0.10 -17.06 -3.64
CA GLY A 171 1.00 -16.11 -3.88
C GLY A 171 1.90 -15.86 -2.66
N ASN A 172 3.01 -15.15 -2.86
CA ASN A 172 3.95 -14.81 -1.78
C ASN A 172 3.28 -14.02 -0.65
N ALA A 173 2.33 -13.14 -1.01
CA ALA A 173 1.53 -12.38 -0.06
C ALA A 173 0.58 -13.27 0.78
N SER A 174 0.15 -14.43 0.26
CA SER A 174 -0.64 -15.40 1.02
C SER A 174 0.24 -16.12 2.04
N ILE A 175 1.41 -16.62 1.62
CA ILE A 175 2.42 -17.21 2.53
C ILE A 175 2.81 -16.21 3.62
N ALA A 176 3.12 -14.96 3.27
CA ALA A 176 3.48 -13.92 4.23
C ALA A 176 2.34 -13.60 5.22
N ILE A 177 1.08 -13.71 4.78
CA ILE A 177 -0.08 -13.60 5.67
C ILE A 177 -0.14 -14.79 6.63
N ASP A 178 0.03 -16.02 6.16
CA ASP A 178 -0.11 -17.19 7.01
C ASP A 178 1.09 -17.37 7.98
N ILE A 179 2.31 -16.96 7.61
CA ILE A 179 3.45 -16.79 8.53
C ILE A 179 3.16 -15.71 9.60
N TYR A 180 2.58 -14.58 9.18
CA TYR A 180 2.14 -13.57 10.15
C TYR A 180 1.05 -14.14 11.09
N MET A 181 0.12 -14.96 10.59
CA MET A 181 -0.96 -15.55 11.38
C MET A 181 -0.44 -16.59 12.38
N SER A 182 0.57 -17.39 12.02
CA SER A 182 1.22 -18.33 12.94
C SER A 182 2.05 -17.64 14.02
N ALA A 183 2.54 -16.42 13.75
CA ALA A 183 3.22 -15.59 14.76
C ALA A 183 2.29 -15.08 15.88
N GLN A 184 0.96 -15.21 15.76
CA GLN A 184 -0.01 -14.67 16.70
C GLN A 184 -0.55 -15.75 17.64
N GLU A 185 -0.50 -15.48 18.95
CA GLU A 185 -0.91 -16.44 20.00
C GLU A 185 -2.43 -16.76 20.00
N SER A 186 -3.26 -15.99 19.28
CA SER A 186 -4.71 -16.16 19.25
C SER A 186 -5.18 -16.95 18.02
N HIS A 187 -5.01 -18.27 18.07
CA HIS A 187 -5.56 -19.18 17.04
C HIS A 187 -7.06 -19.47 17.21
N LEU A 188 -7.67 -19.08 18.34
CA LEU A 188 -9.08 -19.38 18.67
C LEU A 188 -10.10 -18.78 17.68
N HIS A 189 -9.76 -17.67 17.02
CA HIS A 189 -10.66 -16.95 16.10
C HIS A 189 -9.92 -16.47 14.83
N PRO A 190 -9.55 -17.37 13.91
CA PRO A 190 -8.72 -17.03 12.75
C PRO A 190 -9.36 -15.98 11.83
N ASP A 191 -10.68 -15.98 11.66
CA ASP A 191 -11.39 -14.97 10.84
C ASP A 191 -11.39 -13.57 11.47
N LYS A 192 -11.46 -13.50 12.81
CA LYS A 192 -11.31 -12.24 13.55
C LYS A 192 -9.91 -11.68 13.32
N LEU A 193 -8.88 -12.51 13.46
CA LEU A 193 -7.49 -12.11 13.25
C LEU A 193 -7.22 -11.72 11.78
N ARG A 194 -7.73 -12.47 10.79
CA ARG A 194 -7.67 -12.07 9.36
C ARG A 194 -8.42 -10.77 9.07
N ARG A 195 -9.53 -10.48 9.76
CA ARG A 195 -10.23 -9.18 9.65
C ARG A 195 -9.39 -8.05 10.24
N GLU A 196 -8.80 -8.25 11.42
CA GLU A 196 -7.92 -7.26 12.05
C GLU A 196 -6.67 -6.99 11.20
N LEU A 197 -6.00 -8.03 10.70
CA LEU A 197 -4.86 -7.92 9.78
C LEU A 197 -5.20 -7.09 8.53
N ARG A 198 -6.40 -7.29 7.95
CA ARG A 198 -6.86 -6.50 6.80
C ARG A 198 -6.97 -5.01 7.13
N GLU A 199 -7.49 -4.64 8.30
CA GLU A 199 -7.53 -3.24 8.75
C GLU A 199 -6.13 -2.72 9.17
N ARG A 200 -5.26 -3.55 9.77
CA ARG A 200 -3.85 -3.20 10.06
C ARG A 200 -3.06 -2.91 8.77
N LYS A 201 -3.11 -3.78 7.75
CA LYS A 201 -2.50 -3.52 6.42
C LYS A 201 -3.16 -2.32 5.71
N ARG A 202 -4.44 -2.01 5.98
CA ARG A 202 -5.12 -0.83 5.42
C ARG A 202 -4.62 0.47 6.06
N ALA A 203 -4.56 0.55 7.39
CA ALA A 203 -3.96 1.67 8.11
C ALA A 203 -2.48 1.85 7.75
N GLY A 204 -1.72 0.74 7.71
CA GLY A 204 -0.33 0.71 7.27
C GLY A 204 -0.10 1.27 5.87
N ARG A 205 -0.97 0.93 4.90
CA ARG A 205 -0.92 1.54 3.56
C ARG A 205 -1.18 3.05 3.58
N SER A 206 -2.18 3.52 4.32
CA SER A 206 -2.43 4.96 4.48
C SER A 206 -1.20 5.66 5.06
N TRP A 207 -0.62 5.13 6.14
CA TRP A 207 0.56 5.70 6.78
C TRP A 207 1.82 5.65 5.90
N LYS A 208 2.05 4.56 5.16
CA LYS A 208 3.15 4.46 4.18
C LYS A 208 3.02 5.51 3.06
N VAL A 209 1.80 5.83 2.62
CA VAL A 209 1.56 6.91 1.63
C VAL A 209 1.83 8.29 2.25
N LEU A 210 1.34 8.56 3.46
CA LEU A 210 1.55 9.84 4.16
C LEU A 210 3.02 10.07 4.55
N ALA A 211 3.78 9.00 4.81
CA ALA A 211 5.22 9.05 5.07
C ALA A 211 6.05 9.42 3.81
N GLY A 212 5.57 9.08 2.61
CA GLY A 212 6.33 9.25 1.38
C GLY A 212 7.72 8.59 1.47
N PRO A 213 8.82 9.34 1.28
CA PRO A 213 10.18 8.77 1.31
C PRO A 213 10.69 8.43 2.72
N SER A 214 10.16 9.04 3.79
CA SER A 214 10.68 8.89 5.16
C SER A 214 9.59 8.57 6.17
N PRO A 215 9.68 7.47 6.95
CA PRO A 215 8.74 7.17 8.03
C PRO A 215 8.53 8.34 9.00
N LEU A 216 9.56 9.15 9.22
CA LEU A 216 9.52 10.29 10.13
C LEU A 216 8.52 11.37 9.69
N PHE A 217 8.18 11.47 8.39
CA PHE A 217 7.16 12.43 7.95
C PHE A 217 5.75 12.13 8.51
N THR A 218 5.51 10.95 9.10
CA THR A 218 4.29 10.70 9.90
C THR A 218 4.19 11.58 11.15
N MET A 219 5.29 12.21 11.58
CA MET A 219 5.37 13.15 12.71
C MET A 219 4.87 14.56 12.38
N LEU A 220 4.73 14.91 11.10
CA LEU A 220 4.12 16.18 10.67
C LEU A 220 2.60 16.23 10.93
N TYR A 221 1.95 15.08 11.11
CA TYR A 221 0.50 15.03 11.21
C TYR A 221 0.04 15.18 12.67
N SER A 222 -1.06 15.90 12.90
CA SER A 222 -1.72 16.01 14.21
C SER A 222 -2.41 14.70 14.59
N GLU A 223 -2.81 14.52 15.86
CA GLU A 223 -3.62 13.36 16.28
C GLU A 223 -4.98 13.27 15.54
N ALA A 224 -5.50 14.39 15.02
CA ALA A 224 -6.73 14.41 14.21
C ALA A 224 -6.63 13.65 12.87
N SER A 225 -5.47 13.09 12.55
CA SER A 225 -5.26 12.13 11.45
C SER A 225 -5.41 10.65 11.86
N GLU A 226 -5.49 10.29 13.14
CA GLU A 226 -5.78 8.90 13.56
C GLU A 226 -7.13 8.35 13.03
N PRO A 227 -8.20 9.17 12.89
CA PRO A 227 -9.44 8.76 12.22
C PRO A 227 -9.30 8.53 10.70
N ILE A 228 -8.10 8.63 10.11
CA ILE A 228 -7.80 8.11 8.75
C ILE A 228 -7.74 6.57 8.74
N LYS A 229 -8.16 5.91 9.83
CA LYS A 229 -8.95 4.66 9.75
C LYS A 229 -10.16 4.87 8.83
N ILE A 230 -9.96 4.65 7.52
CA ILE A 230 -10.91 4.98 6.45
C ILE A 230 -12.31 4.42 6.77
N ARG A 231 -13.18 5.32 7.24
CA ARG A 231 -14.59 5.06 7.55
C ARG A 231 -15.25 4.42 6.33
N ARG A 232 -15.48 3.10 6.37
CA ARG A 232 -16.49 2.50 5.48
C ARG A 232 -17.79 3.23 5.77
N ARG A 233 -18.52 3.63 4.73
CA ARG A 233 -19.84 4.23 4.89
C ARG A 233 -20.75 3.15 5.46
N ASN A 234 -20.93 3.14 6.79
CA ASN A 234 -22.12 2.57 7.38
C ASN A 234 -23.28 3.53 7.06
N LEU A 235 -23.74 3.49 5.81
CA LEU A 235 -25.12 3.83 5.51
C LEU A 235 -25.96 2.74 6.16
N LYS A 236 -26.37 2.98 7.41
CA LYS A 236 -27.61 2.39 7.89
C LYS A 236 -28.69 2.93 6.95
N VAL A 237 -29.17 2.09 6.04
CA VAL A 237 -30.53 2.23 5.55
C VAL A 237 -31.39 1.85 6.75
N GLY A 238 -31.91 2.87 7.44
CA GLY A 238 -33.16 2.68 8.16
C GLY A 238 -34.23 2.53 7.10
N GLY A 239 -34.87 1.37 7.10
CA GLY A 239 -36.18 1.15 6.50
C GLY A 239 -37.01 0.56 7.62
N ASP A 240 -38.15 1.19 7.88
CA ASP A 240 -39.08 0.86 8.96
C ASP A 240 -39.78 -0.50 8.76
#